data_AF-A0A8J7TG30-F1
#
_entry.id   AF-A0A8J7TG30-F1
#
_cell.length_a   1.000
_cell.length_b   1.000
_cell.length_c   1.000
_cell.angle_alpha   90.00
_cell.angle_beta   90.00
_cell.angle_gamma   90.00
#
_symmetry.space_group_name_H-M   'P 1'
#
loop_
_entity.id
_entity.type
_entity.pdbx_description
1 polymer ?
#
loop_
_entity_poly.entity_id
_entity_poly.type
_entity_poly.pdbx_seq_one_letter_code
_entity_poly.pdbx_strand_id
1 'polypeptide(L)'
;MQQLAFTSLLISLVLPCEFFVVDSFFFFPYRVFLHIERLLCFLLTGVRSDVVLTQPSQPEMKKPGETVKLSCRVSGFALSSYYMYWIRQAPGRTFEWLLYIRGDNADINYAQSIQGRALASTDSSTTAYLELRSLQTDDTALYYCARYTVKERDDESVQNPHKH
;
A
#
# COMPACT_ATOMS: atom_id res chain seq x y z
N MET A 1 9.04 -2.06 -47.90
CA MET A 1 7.59 -2.34 -47.88
C MET A 1 7.31 -3.13 -46.60
N GLN A 2 6.94 -2.41 -45.52
CA GLN A 2 5.63 -2.52 -44.82
C GLN A 2 5.43 -3.90 -44.16
N GLN A 3 5.56 -4.09 -42.84
CA GLN A 3 4.81 -3.50 -41.70
C GLN A 3 3.30 -3.73 -41.89
N LEU A 4 2.65 -4.61 -41.12
CA LEU A 4 1.97 -4.40 -39.82
C LEU A 4 0.99 -5.61 -39.67
N ALA A 5 0.36 -6.01 -38.57
CA ALA A 5 0.41 -5.78 -37.13
C ALA A 5 -0.84 -6.47 -36.56
N PHE A 6 -0.71 -7.16 -35.42
CA PHE A 6 -1.64 -7.12 -34.29
C PHE A 6 -3.05 -7.76 -34.36
N THR A 7 -3.43 -8.26 -33.18
CA THR A 7 -4.77 -8.68 -32.69
C THR A 7 -5.21 -10.08 -33.15
N SER A 8 -5.72 -10.99 -32.32
CA SER A 8 -6.44 -10.89 -31.05
C SER A 8 -6.29 -12.25 -30.34
N LEU A 9 -5.81 -12.34 -29.10
CA LEU A 9 -6.66 -12.20 -27.91
C LEU A 9 -7.95 -13.04 -28.01
N LEU A 10 -7.85 -14.35 -27.81
CA LEU A 10 -8.94 -15.21 -27.35
C LEU A 10 -8.36 -16.26 -26.38
N ILE A 11 -7.72 -15.74 -25.32
CA ILE A 11 -7.79 -16.38 -24.01
C ILE A 11 -9.24 -16.18 -23.58
N SER A 12 -10.07 -17.20 -23.73
CA SER A 12 -11.27 -17.41 -22.93
C SER A 12 -11.79 -18.82 -23.17
N LEU A 13 -11.58 -19.63 -22.13
CA LEU A 13 -12.59 -20.52 -21.57
C LEU A 13 -12.85 -21.86 -22.28
N VAL A 14 -12.53 -22.90 -21.50
CA VAL A 14 -13.39 -24.06 -21.21
C VAL A 14 -13.13 -25.30 -22.09
N LEU A 15 -12.37 -26.23 -21.48
CA LEU A 15 -12.46 -27.70 -21.51
C LEU A 15 -12.46 -28.39 -22.89
N PRO A 16 -11.68 -29.48 -23.04
CA PRO A 16 -12.25 -30.75 -22.61
C PRO A 16 -11.28 -31.66 -21.82
N CYS A 17 -11.87 -32.30 -20.82
CA CYS A 17 -11.56 -33.66 -20.41
C CYS A 17 -11.61 -34.58 -21.66
N GLU A 18 -10.76 -35.60 -21.73
CA GLU A 18 -10.62 -36.58 -22.84
C GLU A 18 -9.70 -36.13 -24.02
N PHE A 19 -8.47 -36.62 -24.06
CA PHE A 19 -8.13 -37.79 -24.89
C PHE A 19 -6.63 -38.13 -24.75
N PHE A 20 -6.39 -39.33 -24.23
CA PHE A 20 -5.11 -40.02 -24.30
C PHE A 20 -4.97 -40.69 -25.67
N VAL A 21 -3.70 -40.93 -26.08
CA VAL A 21 -3.23 -41.86 -27.13
C VAL A 21 -3.14 -41.33 -28.57
N VAL A 22 -1.96 -40.83 -28.96
CA VAL A 22 -0.95 -41.42 -29.89
C VAL A 22 0.25 -40.46 -29.90
N ASP A 23 1.40 -40.76 -29.31
CA ASP A 23 2.52 -41.43 -30.00
C ASP A 23 3.60 -41.87 -28.99
N SER A 24 4.05 -43.10 -29.12
CA SER A 24 4.95 -43.79 -28.17
C SER A 24 6.44 -43.40 -28.28
N PHE A 25 6.78 -42.14 -28.59
CA PHE A 25 8.18 -41.72 -28.80
C PHE A 25 8.68 -40.54 -27.96
N PHE A 26 7.93 -40.06 -26.96
CA PHE A 26 8.36 -38.93 -26.12
C PHE A 26 8.48 -39.28 -24.63
N PHE A 27 9.19 -40.35 -24.27
CA PHE A 27 9.42 -40.70 -22.85
C PHE A 27 10.56 -39.93 -22.15
N PHE A 28 11.09 -38.87 -22.77
CA PHE A 28 12.14 -38.01 -22.19
C PHE A 28 11.88 -36.49 -22.09
N PRO A 29 10.80 -35.86 -22.60
CA PRO A 29 10.48 -34.46 -22.27
C PRO A 29 9.50 -34.29 -21.12
N TYR A 30 8.62 -35.26 -20.77
CA TYR A 30 7.55 -35.04 -19.78
C TYR A 30 8.06 -34.68 -18.38
N ARG A 31 9.20 -35.23 -17.94
CA ARG A 31 9.80 -34.84 -16.66
C ARG A 31 10.31 -33.40 -16.69
N VAL A 32 10.96 -32.99 -17.79
CA VAL A 32 11.45 -31.62 -17.98
C VAL A 32 10.26 -30.65 -18.12
N PHE A 33 9.23 -31.05 -18.85
CA PHE A 33 7.98 -30.30 -19.02
C PHE A 33 7.24 -30.12 -17.69
N LEU A 34 7.15 -31.17 -16.85
CA LEU A 34 6.61 -31.08 -15.49
C LEU A 34 7.45 -30.19 -14.56
N HIS A 35 8.77 -30.17 -14.71
CA HIS A 35 9.64 -29.26 -13.97
C HIS A 35 9.47 -27.81 -14.43
N ILE A 36 9.32 -27.59 -15.74
CA ILE A 36 9.05 -26.27 -16.34
C ILE A 36 7.68 -25.76 -15.88
N GLU A 37 6.62 -26.57 -15.91
CA GLU A 37 5.28 -26.20 -15.40
C GLU A 37 5.30 -25.91 -13.89
N ARG A 38 6.04 -26.70 -13.10
CA ARG A 38 6.23 -26.43 -11.66
C ARG A 38 6.99 -25.12 -11.43
N LEU A 39 8.06 -24.87 -12.17
CA LEU A 39 8.80 -23.61 -12.16
C LEU A 39 7.89 -22.44 -12.57
N LEU A 40 7.04 -22.63 -13.57
CA LEU A 40 6.04 -21.65 -14.02
C LEU A 40 5.02 -21.34 -12.91
N CYS A 41 4.52 -22.36 -12.19
CA CYS A 41 3.65 -22.16 -11.04
C CYS A 41 4.34 -21.37 -9.92
N PHE A 42 5.61 -21.65 -9.60
CA PHE A 42 6.35 -20.89 -8.57
C PHE A 42 6.59 -19.43 -8.97
N LEU A 43 6.70 -19.13 -10.27
CA LEU A 43 6.85 -17.76 -10.77
C LEU A 43 5.51 -17.00 -10.82
N LEU A 44 4.37 -17.70 -10.77
CA LEU A 44 3.03 -17.11 -10.88
C LEU A 44 2.28 -16.96 -9.55
N THR A 45 2.79 -17.48 -8.43
CA THR A 45 2.19 -17.24 -7.12
C THR A 45 2.54 -15.85 -6.61
N GLY A 46 1.75 -14.86 -7.00
CA GLY A 46 1.78 -13.53 -6.37
C GLY A 46 1.29 -13.60 -4.92
N VAL A 47 2.02 -12.98 -3.99
CA VAL A 47 1.55 -12.80 -2.62
C VAL A 47 0.45 -11.73 -2.62
N ARG A 48 -0.77 -12.10 -2.24
CA ARG A 48 -1.88 -11.16 -2.05
C ARG A 48 -1.91 -10.70 -0.59
N SER A 49 -1.78 -9.40 -0.37
CA SER A 49 -2.07 -8.80 0.93
C SER A 49 -3.56 -8.46 1.02
N ASP A 50 -4.20 -8.76 2.14
CA ASP A 50 -5.57 -8.34 2.42
C ASP A 50 -5.66 -6.85 2.76
N VAL A 51 -4.56 -6.24 3.22
CA VAL A 51 -4.50 -4.82 3.60
C VAL A 51 -3.47 -4.10 2.75
N VAL A 52 -3.89 -3.01 2.10
CA VAL A 52 -3.03 -2.21 1.22
C VAL A 52 -3.21 -0.72 1.51
N LEU A 53 -2.10 0.01 1.61
CA LEU A 53 -2.03 1.46 1.73
C LEU A 53 -1.41 2.01 0.44
N THR A 54 -2.13 2.86 -0.28
CA THR A 54 -1.71 3.39 -1.58
C THR A 54 -1.54 4.91 -1.50
N GLN A 55 -0.34 5.37 -1.80
CA GLN A 55 0.00 6.79 -1.95
C GLN A 55 0.44 7.09 -3.40
N PRO A 56 0.37 8.35 -3.86
CA PRO A 56 0.92 8.74 -5.15
C PRO A 56 2.41 8.35 -5.25
N SER A 57 2.79 7.74 -6.37
CA SER A 57 4.17 7.31 -6.62
C SER A 57 5.09 8.46 -7.08
N GLN A 58 4.50 9.54 -7.60
CA GLN A 58 5.25 10.67 -8.12
C GLN A 58 5.60 11.64 -6.97
N PRO A 59 6.88 12.03 -6.83
CA PRO A 59 7.27 13.03 -5.85
C PRO A 59 6.67 14.39 -6.22
N GLU A 60 6.17 15.11 -5.21
CA GLU A 60 5.63 16.45 -5.37
C GLU A 60 6.68 17.49 -4.96
N MET A 61 7.13 18.31 -5.91
CA MET A 61 8.08 19.39 -5.65
C MET A 61 7.33 20.70 -5.41
N LYS A 62 7.51 21.29 -4.23
CA LYS A 62 6.90 22.56 -3.82
C LYS A 62 7.96 23.54 -3.34
N LYS A 63 7.69 24.82 -3.51
CA LYS A 63 8.51 25.90 -2.95
C LYS A 63 8.14 26.12 -1.48
N PRO A 64 9.07 26.65 -0.66
CA PRO A 64 8.75 27.12 0.67
C PRO A 64 7.59 28.12 0.65
N GLY A 65 6.68 28.02 1.63
CA GLY A 65 5.47 28.84 1.72
C GLY A 65 4.26 28.28 0.96
N GLU A 66 4.44 27.33 0.04
CA GLU A 66 3.32 26.67 -0.64
C GLU A 66 2.59 25.67 0.29
N THR A 67 1.49 25.13 -0.22
CA THR A 67 0.72 24.06 0.44
C THR A 67 0.82 22.79 -0.37
N VAL A 68 0.97 21.67 0.33
CA VAL A 68 0.93 20.31 -0.26
C VAL A 68 -0.23 19.54 0.36
N LYS A 69 -0.89 18.70 -0.45
CA LYS A 69 -1.95 17.81 0.02
C LYS A 69 -1.62 16.38 -0.36
N LEU A 70 -1.21 15.61 0.64
CA LEU A 70 -0.90 14.19 0.51
C LEU A 70 -2.17 13.36 0.67
N SER A 71 -2.28 12.27 -0.09
CA SER A 71 -3.38 11.32 -0.01
C SER A 71 -2.88 9.91 0.28
N CYS A 72 -3.68 9.16 1.05
CA CYS A 72 -3.45 7.75 1.35
C CYS A 72 -4.77 7.01 1.26
N ARG A 73 -4.90 6.16 0.25
CA ARG A 73 -6.06 5.28 0.05
C ARG A 73 -5.82 3.95 0.73
N VAL A 74 -6.78 3.50 1.51
CA VAL A 74 -6.74 2.21 2.20
C VAL A 74 -7.64 1.19 1.50
N SER A 75 -7.19 -0.06 1.50
CA SER A 75 -7.96 -1.21 1.05
C SER A 75 -7.84 -2.32 2.09
N GLY A 76 -8.93 -3.09 2.30
CA GLY A 76 -9.00 -4.17 3.29
C GLY A 76 -9.52 -3.76 4.67
N PHE A 77 -9.79 -2.47 4.92
CA PHE A 77 -10.39 -1.99 6.17
C PHE A 77 -11.03 -0.61 5.98
N ALA A 78 -11.87 -0.20 6.94
CA ALA A 78 -12.44 1.14 7.01
C ALA A 78 -11.61 2.05 7.94
N LEU A 79 -11.38 3.29 7.52
CA LEU A 79 -10.67 4.31 8.29
C LEU A 79 -11.29 4.60 9.66
N SER A 80 -12.59 4.38 9.81
CA SER A 80 -13.30 4.56 11.08
C SER A 80 -12.89 3.54 12.15
N SER A 81 -12.40 2.38 11.74
CA SER A 81 -12.07 1.27 12.64
C SER A 81 -10.65 1.36 13.23
N TYR A 82 -9.76 2.17 12.65
CA TYR A 82 -8.35 2.22 13.01
C TYR A 82 -7.81 3.64 13.14
N TYR A 83 -6.75 3.81 13.93
CA TYR A 83 -5.95 5.02 13.89
C TYR A 83 -5.06 4.99 12.64
N MET A 84 -5.10 6.07 11.88
CA MET A 84 -4.19 6.33 10.77
C MET A 84 -3.15 7.35 11.19
N TYR A 85 -1.90 6.99 10.99
CA TYR A 85 -0.73 7.80 11.30
C TYR A 85 -0.14 8.39 10.04
N TRP A 86 0.36 9.61 10.17
CA TRP A 86 1.28 10.22 9.22
C TRP A 86 2.66 10.30 9.86
N ILE A 87 3.66 9.87 9.10
CA ILE A 87 5.05 9.77 9.53
C ILE A 87 5.90 10.39 8.43
N ARG A 88 6.93 11.16 8.78
CA ARG A 88 7.92 11.61 7.81
C ARG A 88 9.31 11.08 8.11
N GLN A 89 10.11 10.96 7.06
CA GLN A 89 11.52 10.61 7.14
C GLN A 89 12.33 11.57 6.27
N ALA A 90 13.06 12.48 6.92
CA ALA A 90 14.01 13.32 6.22
C ALA A 90 15.29 12.52 5.90
N PRO A 91 16.02 12.85 4.82
CA PRO A 91 17.27 12.20 4.48
C PRO A 91 18.26 12.21 5.66
N GLY A 92 18.77 11.05 6.06
CA GLY A 92 19.72 10.91 7.17
C GLY A 92 19.13 11.12 8.57
N ARG A 93 17.79 11.24 8.71
CA ARG A 93 17.10 11.36 10.01
C ARG A 93 16.24 10.13 10.30
N THR A 94 15.89 9.96 11.57
CA THR A 94 14.93 8.95 12.02
C THR A 94 13.51 9.30 11.58
N PHE A 95 12.60 8.32 11.63
CA PHE A 95 11.18 8.59 11.44
C PHE A 95 10.66 9.54 12.51
N GLU A 96 9.90 10.55 12.09
CA GLU A 96 9.20 11.48 12.94
C GLU A 96 7.70 11.29 12.76
N TRP A 97 7.01 10.99 13.86
CA TRP A 97 5.55 10.98 13.86
C TRP A 97 5.02 12.40 13.72
N LEU A 98 4.07 12.60 12.80
CA LEU A 98 3.50 13.90 12.52
C LEU A 98 2.11 14.08 13.12
N LEU A 99 1.19 13.18 12.82
CA LEU A 99 -0.17 13.24 13.37
C LEU A 99 -0.83 11.87 13.33
N TYR A 100 -1.94 11.74 14.03
CA TYR A 100 -2.86 10.63 13.84
C TYR A 100 -4.27 11.15 13.66
N ILE A 101 -5.10 10.36 12.97
CA ILE A 101 -6.52 10.60 12.79
C ILE A 101 -7.28 9.28 12.93
N ARG A 102 -8.41 9.30 13.63
CA ARG A 102 -9.36 8.18 13.71
C ARG A 102 -10.79 8.66 13.52
N GLY A 103 -11.59 7.84 12.84
CA GLY A 103 -12.97 8.20 12.51
C GLY A 103 -13.03 9.27 11.44
N ASP A 104 -14.23 9.80 11.23
CA ASP A 104 -14.48 10.94 10.34
C ASP A 104 -14.02 12.25 11.00
N ASN A 105 -12.71 12.37 11.26
CA ASN A 105 -12.07 13.46 11.99
C ASN A 105 -12.44 13.56 13.49
N ALA A 106 -12.91 12.48 14.11
CA ALA A 106 -13.38 12.50 15.50
C ALA A 106 -12.25 12.64 16.54
N ASP A 107 -11.09 12.03 16.27
CA ASP A 107 -9.92 12.07 17.16
C ASP A 107 -8.67 12.34 16.33
N ILE A 108 -8.09 13.53 16.51
CA ILE A 108 -6.91 13.98 15.79
C ILE A 108 -5.93 14.59 16.79
N ASN A 109 -4.65 14.22 16.66
CA ASN A 109 -3.57 14.83 17.41
C ASN A 109 -2.39 15.13 16.50
N TYR A 110 -1.74 16.27 16.72
CA TYR A 110 -0.66 16.79 15.90
C TYR A 110 0.63 16.88 16.72
N ALA A 111 1.75 16.56 16.08
CA ALA A 111 3.07 16.85 16.59
C ALA A 111 3.31 18.37 16.60
N GLN A 112 4.11 18.81 17.57
CA GLN A 112 4.45 20.21 17.74
C GLN A 112 5.14 20.82 16.51
N SER A 113 5.87 20.01 15.72
CA SER A 113 6.59 20.44 14.51
C SER A 113 5.69 20.94 13.38
N ILE A 114 4.43 20.49 13.34
CA ILE A 114 3.46 20.83 12.29
C ILE A 114 2.19 21.50 12.84
N GLN A 115 2.14 21.74 14.14
CA GLN A 115 1.00 22.33 14.81
C GLN A 115 0.69 23.72 14.24
N GLY A 116 -0.59 23.97 13.95
CA GLY A 116 -1.05 25.23 13.33
C GLY A 116 -0.79 25.34 11.83
N ARG A 117 -0.07 24.40 11.20
CA ARG A 117 0.20 24.37 9.75
C ARG A 117 -0.40 23.17 9.03
N ALA A 118 -0.65 22.09 9.75
CA ALA A 118 -1.23 20.87 9.20
C ALA A 118 -2.75 20.77 9.40
N LEU A 119 -3.41 20.13 8.45
CA LEU A 119 -4.82 19.77 8.49
C LEU A 119 -4.97 18.32 8.03
N ALA A 120 -5.44 17.46 8.93
CA ALA A 120 -5.84 16.10 8.61
C ALA A 120 -7.32 16.06 8.20
N SER A 121 -7.66 15.26 7.19
CA SER A 121 -9.05 15.05 6.76
C SER A 121 -9.27 13.68 6.13
N THR A 122 -10.53 13.24 6.06
CA THR A 122 -10.97 12.04 5.34
C THR A 122 -12.12 12.41 4.39
N ASP A 123 -12.14 11.90 3.14
CA ASP A 123 -13.24 12.19 2.18
C ASP A 123 -14.37 11.16 2.20
N SER A 124 -13.98 9.92 2.42
CA SER A 124 -14.71 8.67 2.34
C SER A 124 -14.03 7.78 3.36
N SER A 125 -14.72 6.75 3.85
CA SER A 125 -14.18 5.77 4.79
C SER A 125 -12.91 5.03 4.31
N THR A 126 -12.35 5.40 3.15
CA THR A 126 -11.20 4.77 2.49
C THR A 126 -10.02 5.69 2.18
N THR A 127 -10.16 7.03 2.18
CA THR A 127 -9.01 7.91 1.87
C THR A 127 -8.74 8.94 2.96
N ALA A 128 -7.51 8.94 3.46
CA ALA A 128 -7.00 9.91 4.43
C ALA A 128 -6.11 10.93 3.72
N TYR A 129 -6.15 12.18 4.19
CA TYR A 129 -5.40 13.29 3.64
C TYR A 129 -4.62 14.02 4.73
N LEU A 130 -3.42 14.46 4.37
CA LEU A 130 -2.61 15.40 5.13
C LEU A 130 -2.34 16.63 4.25
N GLU A 131 -2.95 17.74 4.61
CA GLU A 131 -2.64 19.04 4.02
C GLU A 131 -1.63 19.75 4.92
N LEU A 132 -0.48 20.14 4.37
CA LEU A 132 0.56 20.86 5.08
C LEU A 132 0.76 22.22 4.42
N ARG A 133 0.45 23.28 5.16
CA ARG A 133 0.51 24.68 4.72
C ARG A 133 1.83 25.33 5.11
N SER A 134 2.16 26.41 4.41
CA SER A 134 3.35 27.21 4.69
C SER A 134 4.59 26.34 4.81
N LEU A 135 4.88 25.57 3.76
CA LEU A 135 5.96 24.60 3.75
C LEU A 135 7.30 25.24 4.12
N GLN A 136 8.03 24.56 4.99
CA GLN A 136 9.37 24.96 5.41
C GLN A 136 10.40 24.07 4.74
N THR A 137 11.66 24.52 4.69
CA THR A 137 12.77 23.71 4.16
C THR A 137 12.89 22.36 4.87
N ASP A 138 12.61 22.35 6.16
CA ASP A 138 12.67 21.18 7.04
C ASP A 138 11.52 20.18 6.79
N ASP A 139 10.50 20.56 6.02
CA ASP A 139 9.42 19.67 5.60
C ASP A 139 9.82 18.80 4.38
N THR A 140 11.04 18.94 3.85
CA THR A 140 11.55 18.10 2.75
C THR A 140 11.85 16.68 3.25
N ALA A 141 10.93 15.75 2.99
CA ALA A 141 11.01 14.39 3.50
C ALA A 141 10.21 13.40 2.65
N LEU A 142 10.42 12.10 2.90
CA LEU A 142 9.48 11.05 2.49
C LEU A 142 8.34 10.99 3.52
N TYR A 143 7.10 10.95 3.02
CA TYR A 143 5.90 10.91 3.85
C TYR A 143 5.19 9.56 3.71
N TYR A 144 4.91 8.94 4.85
CA TYR A 144 4.27 7.64 4.93
C TYR A 144 2.97 7.73 5.70
N CYS A 145 1.93 7.08 5.19
CA CYS A 145 0.77 6.74 5.98
C CYS A 145 0.93 5.33 6.59
N ALA A 146 0.48 5.15 7.82
CA ALA A 146 0.53 3.86 8.50
C ALA A 146 -0.76 3.62 9.30
N ARG A 147 -1.19 2.36 9.37
CA ARG A 147 -2.30 1.94 10.21
C ARG A 147 -1.76 1.50 11.57
N TYR A 148 -2.43 1.88 12.66
CA TYR A 148 -2.17 1.26 13.96
C TYR A 148 -2.44 -0.25 13.90
N THR A 149 -1.47 -1.05 14.32
CA THR A 149 -1.69 -2.46 14.61
C THR A 149 -1.23 -2.72 16.02
N VAL A 150 -2.10 -3.33 16.83
CA VAL A 150 -1.66 -3.88 18.10
C VAL A 150 -0.74 -5.04 17.74
N LYS A 151 0.54 -4.96 18.12
CA LYS A 151 1.30 -6.18 18.30
C LYS A 151 0.71 -6.81 19.56
N GLU A 152 0.13 -8.00 19.43
CA GLU A 152 0.06 -8.90 20.58
C GLU A 152 1.51 -9.06 21.03
N ARG A 153 1.88 -8.35 22.09
CA ARG A 153 2.97 -8.78 22.93
C ARG A 153 2.36 -9.93 23.69
N ASP A 154 2.92 -11.12 23.57
CA ASP A 154 2.68 -12.24 24.50
C ASP A 154 3.21 -11.93 25.92
N ASP A 155 3.19 -10.65 26.31
CA ASP A 155 3.56 -10.17 27.63
C ASP A 155 2.49 -9.18 28.08
N GLU A 156 1.52 -9.79 28.74
CA GLU A 156 0.45 -9.17 29.52
C GLU A 156 1.05 -8.31 30.65
N SER A 157 0.34 -7.26 31.06
CA SER A 157 0.60 -6.39 32.22
C SER A 157 1.50 -5.14 32.06
N VAL A 158 1.05 -4.17 31.26
CA VAL A 158 0.90 -2.79 31.78
C VAL A 158 -0.37 -2.19 31.19
N GLN A 159 -1.50 -2.50 31.82
CA GLN A 159 -2.64 -1.58 31.82
C GLN A 159 -2.17 -0.34 32.60
N ASN A 160 -2.14 0.84 31.99
CA ASN A 160 -2.21 2.07 32.78
C ASN A 160 -2.72 3.25 31.95
N PRO A 161 -3.32 4.27 32.58
CA PRO A 161 -4.76 4.30 32.83
C PRO A 161 -5.34 5.66 32.38
N HIS A 162 -6.67 5.77 32.45
CA HIS A 162 -7.42 7.03 32.63
C HIS A 162 -6.93 8.29 31.89
N LYS A 163 -7.59 8.58 30.76
CA LYS A 163 -7.75 9.96 30.29
C LYS A 163 -8.85 10.61 31.14
N HIS A 164 -8.50 11.71 31.81
CA HIS A 164 -9.35 12.48 32.71
C HIS A 164 -10.55 13.11 31.97
#